data_AF-Q9FT59-F1
#
_entry.id   AF-Q9FT59-F1
#
_cell.length_a   1.000
_cell.length_b   1.000
_cell.length_c   1.000
_cell.angle_alpha   90.00
_cell.angle_beta   90.00
_cell.angle_gamma   90.00
#
_symmetry.space_group_name_H-M   'P 1'
#
loop_
_entity.id
_entity.type
_entity.pdbx_description
1 polymer ?
#
loop_
_entity_poly.entity_id
_entity_poly.type
_entity_poly.pdbx_seq_one_letter_code
_entity_poly.pdbx_strand_id
1 'polypeptide(L)'
;MRTIVSRLIRYQSSLSQIRYLTLALLFCAYGLCCIRFVSASGGGRYLSTDSNKIDEPFNVEEAETVHVPPPPTEKLLVLGGNGFVGSHVCKEALDRGLSVSSLSRSSLQESWASRVTWHQGNLLSSDLLKDALEGVTSVISCVGGFGSNSYMYKINGTANINAIRAASEKGVKRFVYISAADFGLANYLLRGYYEGKRAAETELLTRFAYGGIILRPGFIYGTRSVGSMKIPLGVFGSPMEMVLQQAKPLNQLPLVGPLFTPPVNVESVAKVAVRAATDPVFPPGIVDVHGIQRYSQQKSR
;
A
#
# COMPACT_ATOMS: atom_id res chain seq x y z
N MET A 1 55.38 -0.46 -0.25
CA MET A 1 53.95 -0.29 -0.59
C MET A 1 53.08 -1.55 -0.42
N ARG A 2 53.59 -2.67 0.11
CA ARG A 2 52.78 -3.88 0.42
C ARG A 2 52.48 -4.09 1.93
N THR A 3 53.05 -3.27 2.81
CA THR A 3 52.91 -3.42 4.27
C THR A 3 51.80 -2.53 4.90
N ILE A 4 51.25 -1.58 4.13
CA ILE A 4 50.15 -0.68 4.58
C ILE A 4 48.78 -1.32 4.31
N VAL A 5 48.65 -2.09 3.23
CA VAL A 5 47.39 -2.76 2.83
C VAL A 5 46.97 -3.84 3.84
N SER A 6 47.94 -4.53 4.47
CA SER A 6 47.68 -5.57 5.49
C SER A 6 47.24 -5.02 6.85
N ARG A 7 47.42 -3.72 7.13
CA ARG A 7 46.91 -3.07 8.36
C ARG A 7 45.49 -2.50 8.21
N LEU A 8 45.10 -2.10 7.00
CA LEU A 8 43.74 -1.61 6.72
C LEU A 8 42.69 -2.74 6.71
N ILE A 9 43.06 -3.94 6.26
CA ILE A 9 42.15 -5.10 6.22
C ILE A 9 41.81 -5.61 7.64
N ARG A 10 42.67 -5.38 8.64
CA ARG A 10 42.40 -5.76 10.04
C ARG A 10 41.52 -4.77 10.81
N TYR A 11 41.31 -3.56 10.29
CA TYR A 11 40.47 -2.54 10.94
C TYR A 11 39.00 -2.64 10.51
N GLN A 12 38.74 -3.17 9.31
CA GLN A 12 37.39 -3.26 8.75
C GLN A 12 36.58 -4.47 9.28
N SER A 13 37.27 -5.51 9.78
CA SER A 13 36.64 -6.67 10.42
C SER A 13 36.21 -6.45 11.88
N SER A 14 36.63 -5.35 12.52
CA SER A 14 36.28 -5.03 13.91
C SER A 14 35.05 -4.13 14.06
N LEU A 15 34.61 -3.45 12.98
CA LEU A 15 33.44 -2.56 13.00
C LEU A 15 32.12 -3.31 12.70
N SER A 16 32.20 -4.48 12.07
CA SER A 16 31.06 -5.37 11.79
C SER A 16 30.64 -6.21 13.00
N GLN A 17 31.49 -6.39 14.02
CA GLN A 17 31.12 -7.06 15.27
C GLN A 17 30.46 -6.15 16.32
N ILE A 18 30.61 -4.82 16.23
CA ILE A 18 30.08 -3.89 17.24
C ILE A 18 28.61 -3.50 16.98
N ARG A 19 28.10 -3.63 15.73
CA ARG A 19 26.68 -3.32 15.44
C ARG A 19 25.70 -4.47 15.72
N TYR A 20 26.20 -5.69 15.93
CA TYR A 20 25.35 -6.84 16.28
C TYR A 20 25.08 -6.98 17.78
N LEU A 21 25.83 -6.27 18.65
CA LEU A 21 25.69 -6.39 20.09
C LEU A 21 24.74 -5.35 20.73
N THR A 22 24.26 -4.36 19.98
CA THR A 22 23.34 -3.33 20.50
C THR A 22 21.87 -3.53 20.07
N LEU A 23 21.58 -4.49 19.20
CA LEU A 23 20.20 -4.80 18.77
C LEU A 23 19.57 -5.98 19.54
N ALA A 24 20.34 -6.66 20.39
CA ALA A 24 19.87 -7.81 21.18
C ALA A 24 19.39 -7.45 22.61
N LEU A 25 19.35 -6.16 22.97
CA LEU A 25 19.05 -5.70 24.34
C LEU A 25 17.77 -4.87 24.49
N LEU A 26 16.89 -4.82 23.48
CA LEU A 26 15.61 -4.09 23.58
C LEU A 26 14.36 -4.91 23.25
N PHE A 27 14.49 -6.23 23.15
CA PHE A 27 13.37 -7.15 22.86
C PHE A 27 12.96 -8.07 24.02
N CYS A 28 13.34 -7.74 25.27
CA CYS A 28 13.00 -8.58 26.42
C CYS A 28 12.64 -7.75 27.67
N ALA A 29 11.64 -6.88 27.55
CA ALA A 29 10.92 -6.35 28.71
C ALA A 29 9.43 -6.22 28.35
N TYR A 30 8.58 -6.80 29.20
CA TYR A 30 7.11 -6.74 29.20
C TYR A 30 6.42 -7.59 28.11
N GLY A 31 5.79 -8.73 28.38
CA GLY A 31 5.55 -9.48 29.60
C GLY A 31 4.67 -10.67 29.22
N LEU A 32 5.05 -11.88 29.65
CA LEU A 32 4.19 -13.06 29.54
C LEU A 32 4.03 -13.65 30.94
N CYS A 33 2.76 -13.65 31.34
CA CYS A 33 2.15 -14.36 32.43
C CYS A 33 2.56 -15.85 32.40
N CYS A 34 3.08 -16.37 33.52
CA CYS A 34 3.01 -17.80 33.82
C CYS A 34 2.94 -18.03 35.33
N ILE A 35 1.80 -18.61 35.71
CA ILE A 35 1.42 -19.30 36.93
C ILE A 35 2.56 -20.18 37.48
N ARG A 36 2.84 -20.09 38.80
CA ARG A 36 3.41 -21.21 39.57
C ARG A 36 2.81 -21.30 40.97
N PHE A 37 2.12 -22.41 41.18
CA PHE A 37 1.84 -23.05 42.46
C PHE A 37 3.14 -23.38 43.20
N VAL A 38 3.15 -23.18 44.52
CA VAL A 38 4.05 -23.89 45.45
C VAL A 38 3.23 -24.37 46.64
N SER A 39 3.39 -25.66 46.95
CA SER A 39 2.76 -26.39 48.04
C SER A 39 3.70 -26.51 49.24
N ALA A 40 3.09 -26.35 50.42
CA ALA A 40 3.32 -26.98 51.73
C ALA A 40 4.71 -27.04 52.40
N SER A 41 4.74 -26.57 53.65
CA SER A 41 5.15 -27.26 54.88
C SER A 41 5.15 -26.21 56.01
N GLY A 42 4.61 -26.33 57.22
CA GLY A 42 4.23 -27.46 58.06
C GLY A 42 4.45 -26.96 59.50
N GLY A 43 3.42 -26.94 60.35
CA GLY A 43 3.55 -26.43 61.72
C GLY A 43 2.21 -26.20 62.40
N GLY A 44 1.63 -27.27 62.94
CA GLY A 44 0.34 -27.22 63.63
C GLY A 44 0.39 -26.50 64.96
N ARG A 45 -0.73 -25.86 65.32
CA ARG A 45 -1.18 -25.62 66.68
C ARG A 45 -2.71 -25.60 66.71
N TYR A 46 -3.24 -26.03 67.84
CA TYR A 46 -4.55 -26.62 68.05
C TYR A 46 -5.73 -25.63 68.04
N LEU A 47 -6.85 -26.16 67.52
CA LEU A 47 -8.27 -25.90 67.80
C LEU A 47 -8.63 -24.82 68.82
N SER A 48 -9.40 -23.83 68.36
CA SER A 48 -10.52 -23.29 69.12
C SER A 48 -11.64 -22.94 68.15
N THR A 49 -12.76 -23.67 68.24
CA THR A 49 -13.99 -23.41 67.49
C THR A 49 -14.74 -22.26 68.15
N ASP A 50 -14.90 -21.15 67.46
CA ASP A 50 -15.90 -20.14 67.82
C ASP A 50 -16.86 -19.96 66.65
N SER A 51 -18.12 -20.29 66.93
CA SER A 51 -19.26 -20.25 66.03
C SER A 51 -19.78 -18.83 65.84
N ASN A 52 -20.45 -18.62 64.70
CA ASN A 52 -21.30 -17.47 64.34
C ASN A 52 -20.58 -16.21 63.84
N LYS A 53 -20.23 -16.21 62.55
CA LYS A 53 -20.44 -15.05 61.69
C LYS A 53 -21.09 -15.51 60.39
N ILE A 54 -22.22 -14.89 60.08
CA ILE A 54 -22.99 -15.03 58.86
C ILE A 54 -22.13 -14.46 57.73
N ASP A 55 -21.82 -15.26 56.72
CA ASP A 55 -21.15 -14.78 55.51
C ASP A 55 -22.13 -13.87 54.76
N GLU A 56 -21.90 -12.56 54.86
CA GLU A 56 -22.48 -11.57 53.96
C GLU A 56 -22.12 -11.93 52.52
N PRO A 57 -23.08 -11.97 51.58
CA PRO A 57 -22.80 -12.33 50.20
C PRO A 57 -21.88 -11.29 49.57
N PHE A 58 -20.77 -11.75 49.00
CA PHE A 58 -19.85 -10.93 48.20
C PHE A 58 -20.65 -10.31 47.04
N ASN A 59 -20.91 -9.01 47.15
CA ASN A 59 -21.56 -8.25 46.08
C ASN A 59 -20.54 -8.08 44.95
N VAL A 60 -20.68 -8.87 43.89
CA VAL A 60 -19.87 -8.71 42.69
C VAL A 60 -20.45 -7.51 41.94
N GLU A 61 -19.81 -6.36 42.08
CA GLU A 61 -20.11 -5.22 41.22
C GLU A 61 -19.77 -5.61 39.78
N GLU A 62 -20.83 -5.74 38.98
CA GLU A 62 -20.78 -6.02 37.56
C GLU A 62 -19.92 -4.93 36.89
N ALA A 63 -18.81 -5.31 36.27
CA ALA A 63 -17.88 -4.36 35.67
C ALA A 63 -18.61 -3.51 34.62
N GLU A 64 -18.60 -2.19 34.83
CA GLU A 64 -19.21 -1.20 33.96
C GLU A 64 -18.71 -1.41 32.52
N THR A 65 -19.65 -1.59 31.58
CA THR A 65 -19.33 -1.84 30.18
C THR A 65 -18.61 -0.62 29.61
N VAL A 66 -17.30 -0.72 29.44
CA VAL A 66 -16.50 0.32 28.78
C VAL A 66 -17.06 0.52 27.38
N HIS A 67 -17.71 1.67 27.15
CA HIS A 67 -18.21 2.05 25.83
C HIS A 67 -17.00 2.41 24.95
N VAL A 68 -16.36 1.39 24.39
CA VAL A 68 -15.31 1.59 23.37
C VAL A 68 -16.02 2.12 22.12
N PRO A 69 -15.70 3.34 21.65
CA PRO A 69 -16.24 3.81 20.38
C PRO A 69 -15.90 2.80 19.28
N PRO A 70 -16.81 2.58 18.32
CA PRO A 70 -16.56 1.63 17.23
C PRO A 70 -15.22 1.96 16.57
N PRO A 71 -14.43 0.94 16.20
CA PRO A 71 -13.15 1.17 15.56
C PRO A 71 -13.36 2.12 14.37
N PRO A 72 -12.51 3.16 14.22
CA PRO A 72 -12.68 4.13 13.16
C PRO A 72 -12.75 3.38 11.83
N THR A 73 -13.88 3.51 11.13
CA THR A 73 -14.11 2.85 9.84
C THR A 73 -12.99 3.26 8.90
N GLU A 74 -12.21 2.29 8.42
CA GLU A 74 -11.12 2.54 7.48
C GLU A 74 -11.69 3.21 6.22
N LYS A 75 -11.42 4.50 6.09
CA LYS A 75 -11.80 5.29 4.93
C LYS A 75 -10.65 5.27 3.93
N LEU A 76 -10.92 4.68 2.77
CA LEU A 76 -10.00 4.54 1.65
C LEU A 76 -10.35 5.58 0.58
N LEU A 77 -9.36 6.40 0.19
CA LEU A 77 -9.48 7.31 -0.94
C LEU A 77 -8.79 6.71 -2.17
N VAL A 78 -9.54 6.57 -3.27
CA VAL A 78 -9.00 6.14 -4.57
C VAL A 78 -8.87 7.35 -5.50
N LEU A 79 -7.63 7.71 -5.85
CA LEU A 79 -7.38 8.75 -6.84
C LEU A 79 -7.48 8.13 -8.25
N GLY A 80 -8.40 8.63 -9.06
CA GLY A 80 -8.69 8.07 -10.38
C GLY A 80 -9.59 6.83 -10.34
N GLY A 81 -10.55 6.75 -9.41
CA GLY A 81 -11.49 5.62 -9.29
C GLY A 81 -12.40 5.36 -10.51
N ASN A 82 -12.57 6.33 -11.41
CA ASN A 82 -13.25 6.14 -12.70
C ASN A 82 -12.33 5.52 -13.79
N GLY A 83 -11.06 5.27 -13.47
CA GLY A 83 -10.09 4.67 -14.38
C GLY A 83 -10.30 3.15 -14.55
N PHE A 84 -9.52 2.56 -15.45
CA PHE A 84 -9.52 1.10 -15.66
C PHE A 84 -9.12 0.34 -14.39
N VAL A 85 -7.95 0.65 -13.82
CA VAL A 85 -7.49 0.05 -12.56
C VAL A 85 -8.31 0.57 -11.38
N GLY A 86 -8.56 1.88 -11.32
CA GLY A 86 -9.25 2.52 -10.21
C GLY A 86 -10.66 1.97 -9.95
N SER A 87 -11.43 1.65 -11.00
CA SER A 87 -12.77 1.08 -10.83
C SER A 87 -12.74 -0.32 -10.22
N HIS A 88 -11.75 -1.16 -10.59
CA HIS A 88 -11.54 -2.47 -9.98
C HIS A 88 -11.07 -2.35 -8.53
N VAL A 89 -10.23 -1.37 -8.21
CA VAL A 89 -9.82 -1.06 -6.83
C VAL A 89 -11.04 -0.65 -5.99
N CYS A 90 -11.91 0.22 -6.49
CA CYS A 90 -13.12 0.63 -5.79
C CYS A 90 -14.05 -0.58 -5.54
N LYS A 91 -14.28 -1.42 -6.56
CA LYS A 91 -15.08 -2.65 -6.43
C LYS A 91 -14.52 -3.58 -5.35
N GLU A 92 -13.24 -3.93 -5.46
CA GLU A 92 -12.55 -4.80 -4.51
C GLU A 92 -12.60 -4.24 -3.09
N ALA A 93 -12.44 -2.93 -2.91
CA ALA A 93 -12.52 -2.29 -1.59
C ALA A 93 -13.93 -2.34 -1.00
N LEU A 94 -14.97 -2.09 -1.81
CA LEU A 94 -16.36 -2.20 -1.39
C LEU A 94 -16.74 -3.64 -1.02
N ASP A 95 -16.24 -4.63 -1.77
CA ASP A 95 -16.51 -6.04 -1.52
C ASP A 95 -15.85 -6.53 -0.20
N ARG A 96 -14.83 -5.81 0.28
CA ARG A 96 -14.23 -5.99 1.61
C ARG A 96 -14.90 -5.17 2.72
N GLY A 97 -15.99 -4.46 2.42
CA GLY A 97 -16.75 -3.67 3.39
C GLY A 97 -16.09 -2.36 3.80
N LEU A 98 -15.12 -1.85 3.03
CA LEU A 98 -14.44 -0.58 3.32
C LEU A 98 -15.33 0.62 2.95
N SER A 99 -15.13 1.74 3.65
CA SER A 99 -15.70 3.02 3.25
C SER A 99 -14.83 3.64 2.16
N VAL A 100 -15.37 3.77 0.94
CA VAL A 100 -14.60 4.19 -0.24
C VAL A 100 -15.04 5.57 -0.70
N SER A 101 -14.08 6.49 -0.80
CA SER A 101 -14.22 7.72 -1.56
C SER A 101 -13.31 7.71 -2.79
N SER A 102 -13.67 8.46 -3.83
CA SER A 102 -12.86 8.59 -5.04
C SER A 102 -12.79 10.04 -5.50
N LEU A 103 -11.59 10.51 -5.83
CA LEU A 103 -11.37 11.78 -6.50
C LEU A 103 -11.17 11.52 -8.00
N SER A 104 -12.11 11.99 -8.82
CA SER A 104 -12.06 11.83 -10.28
C SER A 104 -12.69 13.00 -11.02
N ARG A 105 -12.39 13.14 -12.31
CA ARG A 105 -12.93 14.22 -13.16
C ARG A 105 -14.44 14.07 -13.43
N SER A 106 -14.93 12.83 -13.36
CA SER A 106 -16.33 12.45 -13.56
C SER A 106 -16.64 11.23 -12.70
N SER A 107 -17.92 11.04 -12.39
CA SER A 107 -18.45 9.87 -11.69
C SER A 107 -18.69 8.69 -12.64
N LEU A 108 -18.86 7.50 -12.07
CA LEU A 108 -19.28 6.29 -12.78
C LEU A 108 -20.80 6.11 -12.65
N GLN A 109 -21.42 5.63 -13.72
CA GLN A 109 -22.82 5.19 -13.71
C GLN A 109 -22.88 3.66 -13.72
N GLU A 110 -22.60 3.05 -12.57
CA GLU A 110 -22.78 1.62 -12.33
C GLU A 110 -23.51 1.42 -10.99
N SER A 111 -24.22 0.30 -10.82
CA SER A 111 -25.04 0.03 -9.64
C SER A 111 -24.27 0.06 -8.32
N TRP A 112 -23.01 -0.37 -8.32
CA TRP A 112 -22.14 -0.32 -7.14
C TRP A 112 -21.53 1.07 -6.91
N ALA A 113 -21.51 1.94 -7.92
CA ALA A 113 -20.87 3.26 -7.84
C ALA A 113 -21.62 4.21 -6.90
N SER A 114 -22.91 3.94 -6.62
CA SER A 114 -23.70 4.64 -5.61
C SER A 114 -23.19 4.42 -4.18
N ARG A 115 -22.41 3.35 -3.95
CA ARG A 115 -21.76 3.07 -2.65
C ARG A 115 -20.42 3.80 -2.47
N VAL A 116 -19.93 4.49 -3.51
CA VAL A 116 -18.68 5.28 -3.45
C VAL A 116 -19.02 6.75 -3.32
N THR A 117 -18.35 7.44 -2.40
CA THR A 117 -18.43 8.90 -2.32
C THR A 117 -17.54 9.54 -3.38
N TRP A 118 -18.14 10.13 -4.41
CA TRP A 118 -17.42 10.74 -5.53
C TRP A 118 -17.14 12.22 -5.28
N HIS A 119 -15.86 12.57 -5.20
CA HIS A 119 -15.38 13.94 -5.24
C HIS A 119 -15.01 14.28 -6.69
N GLN A 120 -15.70 15.26 -7.27
CA GLN A 120 -15.36 15.73 -8.61
C GLN A 120 -14.18 16.72 -8.53
N GLY A 121 -13.06 16.39 -9.15
CA GLY A 121 -11.88 17.26 -9.08
C GLY A 121 -10.68 16.80 -9.89
N ASN A 122 -9.65 17.63 -9.85
CA ASN A 122 -8.36 17.40 -10.49
C ASN A 122 -7.26 17.36 -9.42
N LEU A 123 -6.36 16.39 -9.49
CA LEU A 123 -5.21 16.27 -8.57
C LEU A 123 -4.24 17.45 -8.65
N LEU A 124 -4.32 18.26 -9.71
CA LEU A 124 -3.56 19.51 -9.83
C LEU A 124 -4.15 20.66 -8.99
N SER A 125 -5.39 20.52 -8.50
CA SER A 125 -6.08 21.50 -7.67
C SER A 125 -5.92 21.14 -6.19
N SER A 126 -5.16 21.93 -5.44
CA SER A 126 -4.79 21.64 -4.04
C SER A 126 -5.99 21.58 -3.09
N ASP A 127 -6.98 22.46 -3.27
CA ASP A 127 -8.08 22.61 -2.31
C ASP A 127 -9.02 21.40 -2.32
N LEU A 128 -9.47 20.97 -3.51
CA LEU A 128 -10.33 19.78 -3.66
C LEU A 128 -9.66 18.49 -3.17
N LEU A 129 -8.33 18.42 -3.29
CA LEU A 129 -7.55 17.29 -2.80
C LEU A 129 -7.52 17.25 -1.26
N LYS A 130 -7.40 18.41 -0.59
CA LYS A 130 -7.45 18.49 0.88
C LYS A 130 -8.80 18.07 1.42
N ASP A 131 -9.89 18.49 0.78
CA ASP A 131 -11.25 18.12 1.17
C ASP A 131 -11.49 16.61 1.01
N ALA A 132 -11.01 16.03 -0.08
CA ALA A 132 -11.12 14.59 -0.33
C ALA A 132 -10.31 13.74 0.66
N LEU A 133 -9.26 14.30 1.26
CA LEU A 133 -8.39 13.63 2.23
C LEU A 133 -8.92 13.70 3.68
N GLU A 134 -10.00 14.42 3.94
CA GLU A 134 -10.54 14.57 5.30
C GLU A 134 -11.03 13.21 5.86
N GLY A 135 -10.46 12.83 7.01
CA GLY A 135 -10.74 11.56 7.69
C GLY A 135 -10.26 10.31 6.94
N VAL A 136 -9.41 10.45 5.91
CA VAL A 136 -8.88 9.34 5.13
C VAL A 136 -7.74 8.65 5.87
N THR A 137 -7.80 7.32 5.94
CA THR A 137 -6.78 6.48 6.60
C THR A 137 -5.72 5.98 5.63
N SER A 138 -6.14 5.67 4.41
CA SER A 138 -5.28 5.13 3.35
C SER A 138 -5.67 5.69 1.98
N VAL A 139 -4.68 5.84 1.10
CA VAL A 139 -4.86 6.34 -0.26
C VAL A 139 -4.32 5.33 -1.28
N ILE A 140 -5.05 5.11 -2.38
CA ILE A 140 -4.54 4.39 -3.55
C ILE A 140 -4.59 5.33 -4.76
N SER A 141 -3.44 5.64 -5.35
CA SER A 141 -3.38 6.42 -6.59
C SER A 141 -3.27 5.53 -7.82
N CYS A 142 -4.32 5.57 -8.64
CA CYS A 142 -4.40 4.96 -9.97
C CYS A 142 -4.27 5.99 -11.10
N VAL A 143 -3.81 7.20 -10.80
CA VAL A 143 -3.74 8.30 -11.78
C VAL A 143 -2.55 8.12 -12.70
N GLY A 144 -2.86 7.97 -13.98
CA GLY A 144 -1.89 8.02 -15.07
C GLY A 144 -2.54 8.51 -16.36
N GLY A 145 -1.70 8.99 -17.27
CA GLY A 145 -2.14 9.53 -18.56
C GLY A 145 -1.07 9.43 -19.63
N PHE A 146 -1.51 9.34 -20.88
CA PHE A 146 -0.66 9.31 -22.07
C PHE A 146 -0.94 10.55 -22.93
N GLY A 147 0.07 11.04 -23.64
CA GLY A 147 -0.01 12.26 -24.44
C GLY A 147 1.36 12.81 -24.78
N SER A 148 1.50 14.14 -24.86
CA SER A 148 2.81 14.77 -25.03
C SER A 148 3.73 14.47 -23.84
N ASN A 149 5.05 14.54 -24.05
CA ASN A 149 6.03 14.26 -23.00
C ASN A 149 5.80 15.14 -21.74
N SER A 150 5.56 16.44 -21.93
CA SER A 150 5.27 17.38 -20.83
C SER A 150 3.96 17.07 -20.12
N TYR A 151 2.92 16.69 -20.86
CA TYR A 151 1.64 16.27 -20.28
C TYR A 151 1.81 14.99 -19.45
N MET A 152 2.53 14.01 -19.98
CA MET A 152 2.81 12.76 -19.26
C MET A 152 3.58 13.03 -17.97
N TYR A 153 4.61 13.87 -17.99
CA TYR A 153 5.33 14.23 -16.76
C TYR A 153 4.43 14.92 -15.74
N LYS A 154 3.60 15.88 -16.21
CA LYS A 154 2.68 16.63 -15.35
C LYS A 154 1.65 15.73 -14.66
N ILE A 155 1.04 14.79 -15.39
CA ILE A 155 0.00 13.91 -14.84
C ILE A 155 0.60 12.74 -14.05
N ASN A 156 1.63 12.07 -14.57
CA ASN A 156 2.19 10.89 -13.90
C ASN A 156 3.13 11.26 -12.75
N GLY A 157 3.80 12.42 -12.83
CA GLY A 157 4.67 12.95 -11.79
C GLY A 157 4.01 14.03 -10.93
N THR A 158 3.90 15.25 -11.44
CA THR A 158 3.49 16.43 -10.62
C THR A 158 2.18 16.22 -9.87
N ALA A 159 1.13 15.70 -10.54
CA ALA A 159 -0.16 15.47 -9.90
C ALA A 159 -0.08 14.42 -8.78
N ASN A 160 0.68 13.34 -8.96
CA ASN A 160 0.88 12.31 -7.95
C ASN A 160 1.75 12.81 -6.79
N ILE A 161 2.80 13.58 -7.07
CA ILE A 161 3.64 14.22 -6.05
C ILE A 161 2.81 15.14 -5.16
N ASN A 162 1.93 15.94 -5.74
CA ASN A 162 1.02 16.80 -4.96
C ASN A 162 0.08 15.98 -4.07
N ALA A 163 -0.48 14.88 -4.61
CA ALA A 163 -1.32 13.96 -3.84
C ALA A 163 -0.57 13.32 -2.66
N ILE A 164 0.66 12.86 -2.89
CA ILE A 164 1.52 12.28 -1.84
C ILE A 164 1.79 13.31 -0.74
N ARG A 165 2.15 14.54 -1.11
CA ARG A 165 2.43 15.61 -0.15
C ARG A 165 1.20 15.96 0.68
N ALA A 166 0.06 16.19 0.04
CA ALA A 166 -1.19 16.50 0.73
C ALA A 166 -1.64 15.37 1.67
N ALA A 167 -1.52 14.12 1.23
CA ALA A 167 -1.85 12.95 2.06
C ALA A 167 -0.92 12.84 3.27
N SER A 168 0.37 13.08 3.08
CA SER A 168 1.36 13.10 4.16
C SER A 168 1.07 14.20 5.18
N GLU A 169 0.74 15.41 4.74
CA GLU A 169 0.37 16.55 5.58
C GLU A 169 -0.93 16.31 6.39
N LYS A 170 -1.86 15.53 5.83
CA LYS A 170 -3.11 15.13 6.49
C LYS A 170 -2.97 13.91 7.41
N GLY A 171 -1.77 13.34 7.54
CA GLY A 171 -1.52 12.21 8.44
C GLY A 171 -2.07 10.87 7.94
N VAL A 172 -2.25 10.70 6.63
CA VAL A 172 -2.60 9.40 6.04
C VAL A 172 -1.55 8.37 6.44
N LYS A 173 -1.99 7.17 6.82
CA LYS A 173 -1.09 6.12 7.34
C LYS A 173 -0.42 5.34 6.22
N ARG A 174 -1.16 5.04 5.15
CA ARG A 174 -0.68 4.22 4.03
C ARG A 174 -1.02 4.86 2.69
N PHE A 175 -0.06 4.86 1.79
CA PHE A 175 -0.23 5.38 0.43
C PHE A 175 0.30 4.37 -0.57
N VAL A 176 -0.60 3.86 -1.41
CA VAL A 176 -0.29 2.92 -2.48
C VAL A 176 -0.29 3.64 -3.82
N TYR A 177 0.79 3.49 -4.59
CA TYR A 177 0.92 4.09 -5.91
C TYR A 177 1.03 3.02 -7.00
N ILE A 178 0.16 3.11 -8.01
CA ILE A 178 0.20 2.23 -9.19
C ILE A 178 1.17 2.82 -10.22
N SER A 179 2.43 2.40 -10.13
CA SER A 179 3.50 2.77 -11.04
C SER A 179 3.51 1.87 -12.30
N ALA A 180 4.67 1.67 -12.91
CA ALA A 180 4.89 0.78 -14.05
C ALA A 180 6.25 0.09 -13.95
N ALA A 181 6.31 -1.16 -14.38
CA ALA A 181 7.57 -1.86 -14.64
C ALA A 181 8.33 -1.16 -15.78
N ASP A 182 9.66 -1.21 -15.75
CA ASP A 182 10.48 -0.66 -16.82
C ASP A 182 10.39 -1.53 -18.07
N PHE A 183 10.07 -0.91 -19.21
CA PHE A 183 10.06 -1.56 -20.51
C PHE A 183 11.05 -0.83 -21.40
N GLY A 184 12.32 -1.25 -21.40
CA GLY A 184 13.47 -0.56 -22.03
C GLY A 184 13.15 0.37 -23.22
N LEU A 185 12.73 -0.14 -24.38
CA LEU A 185 12.42 0.72 -25.54
C LEU A 185 11.24 1.68 -25.31
N ALA A 186 10.23 1.26 -24.55
CA ALA A 186 9.11 2.13 -24.18
C ALA A 186 9.55 3.25 -23.22
N ASN A 187 10.61 3.07 -22.43
CA ASN A 187 11.17 4.14 -21.60
C ASN A 187 11.68 5.30 -22.46
N TYR A 188 12.22 5.01 -23.65
CA TYR A 188 12.66 6.04 -24.59
C TYR A 188 11.48 6.78 -25.24
N LEU A 189 10.48 6.02 -25.71
CA LEU A 189 9.30 6.59 -26.40
C LEU A 189 8.36 7.35 -25.44
N LEU A 190 8.23 6.87 -24.20
CA LEU A 190 7.35 7.43 -23.17
C LEU A 190 8.16 8.06 -22.04
N ARG A 191 9.25 8.75 -22.35
CA ARG A 191 10.18 9.31 -21.37
C ARG A 191 9.49 10.10 -20.24
N GLY A 192 8.60 11.04 -20.60
CA GLY A 192 7.87 11.84 -19.60
C GLY A 192 6.93 11.03 -18.71
N TYR A 193 6.41 9.89 -19.20
CA TYR A 193 5.60 8.97 -18.38
C TYR A 193 6.47 8.30 -17.32
N TYR A 194 7.58 7.69 -17.72
CA TYR A 194 8.47 6.98 -16.80
C TYR A 194 9.18 7.92 -15.84
N GLU A 195 9.71 9.04 -16.33
CA GLU A 195 10.32 10.06 -15.46
C GLU A 195 9.33 10.60 -14.43
N GLY A 196 8.09 10.88 -14.85
CA GLY A 196 7.03 11.29 -13.94
C GLY A 196 6.72 10.23 -12.88
N LYS A 197 6.53 8.96 -13.30
CA LYS A 197 6.28 7.85 -12.37
C LYS A 197 7.43 7.65 -11.38
N ARG A 198 8.68 7.68 -11.85
CA ARG A 198 9.87 7.54 -10.99
C ARG A 198 10.00 8.71 -10.01
N ALA A 199 9.68 9.94 -10.43
CA ALA A 199 9.67 11.10 -9.53
C ALA A 199 8.62 10.96 -8.41
N ALA A 200 7.41 10.47 -8.75
CA ALA A 200 6.37 10.20 -7.76
C ALA A 200 6.76 9.07 -6.79
N GLU A 201 7.42 8.02 -7.28
CA GLU A 201 7.95 6.94 -6.43
C GLU A 201 8.96 7.46 -5.40
N THR A 202 9.90 8.31 -5.83
CA THR A 202 10.90 8.90 -4.92
C THR A 202 10.25 9.75 -3.84
N GLU A 203 9.28 10.61 -4.20
CA GLU A 203 8.54 11.40 -3.22
C GLU A 203 7.77 10.49 -2.24
N LEU A 204 7.12 9.43 -2.74
CA LEU A 204 6.36 8.50 -1.92
C LEU A 204 7.24 7.81 -0.87
N LEU A 205 8.39 7.27 -1.29
CA LEU A 205 9.33 6.62 -0.36
C LEU A 205 9.92 7.60 0.65
N THR A 206 10.05 8.87 0.28
CA THR A 206 10.53 9.93 1.18
C THR A 206 9.50 10.31 2.22
N ARG A 207 8.23 10.49 1.83
CA ARG A 207 7.14 10.97 2.71
C ARG A 207 6.50 9.87 3.54
N PHE A 208 6.48 8.63 3.04
CA PHE A 208 5.83 7.49 3.66
C PHE A 208 6.83 6.35 3.91
N ALA A 209 7.87 6.59 4.71
CA ALA A 209 8.91 5.60 4.98
C ALA A 209 8.38 4.24 5.49
N TYR A 210 7.29 4.25 6.26
CA TYR A 210 6.70 3.03 6.86
C TYR A 210 5.36 2.60 6.23
N GLY A 211 4.80 3.42 5.34
CA GLY A 211 3.46 3.22 4.79
C GLY A 211 3.35 3.42 3.28
N GLY A 212 4.47 3.64 2.59
CA GLY A 212 4.52 3.88 1.15
C GLY A 212 4.69 2.58 0.41
N ILE A 213 3.76 2.24 -0.47
CA ILE A 213 3.78 1.03 -1.28
C ILE A 213 3.71 1.40 -2.76
N ILE A 214 4.63 0.89 -3.55
CA ILE A 214 4.68 1.12 -4.99
C ILE A 214 4.43 -0.20 -5.69
N LEU A 215 3.34 -0.30 -6.44
CA LEU A 215 3.12 -1.43 -7.32
C LEU A 215 3.68 -1.10 -8.71
N ARG A 216 4.62 -1.92 -9.21
CA ARG A 216 5.16 -1.81 -10.57
C ARG A 216 4.63 -2.96 -11.44
N PRO A 217 3.36 -2.92 -11.87
CA PRO A 217 2.81 -3.94 -12.75
C PRO A 217 3.45 -3.88 -14.14
N GLY A 218 3.39 -5.02 -14.84
CA GLY A 218 3.62 -5.10 -16.27
C GLY A 218 2.41 -4.56 -17.04
N PHE A 219 2.19 -5.09 -18.24
CA PHE A 219 0.98 -4.76 -19.00
C PHE A 219 -0.26 -5.24 -18.23
N ILE A 220 -1.17 -4.32 -17.89
CA ILE A 220 -2.40 -4.63 -17.16
C ILE A 220 -3.51 -4.97 -18.17
N TYR A 221 -4.11 -6.14 -18.06
CA TYR A 221 -5.22 -6.57 -18.92
C TYR A 221 -6.47 -6.90 -18.11
N GLY A 222 -7.63 -6.90 -18.78
CA GLY A 222 -8.92 -7.19 -18.18
C GLY A 222 -10.07 -6.49 -18.90
N THR A 223 -11.28 -6.69 -18.39
CA THR A 223 -12.50 -6.11 -18.96
C THR A 223 -13.01 -4.99 -18.08
N ARG A 224 -13.41 -3.87 -18.69
CA ARG A 224 -14.21 -2.85 -18.01
C ARG A 224 -15.64 -2.96 -18.52
N SER A 225 -16.60 -3.16 -17.62
CA SER A 225 -18.01 -3.00 -17.94
C SER A 225 -18.38 -1.53 -17.76
N VAL A 226 -18.93 -0.88 -18.78
CA VAL A 226 -19.56 0.45 -18.65
C VAL A 226 -21.00 0.30 -19.11
N GLY A 227 -21.94 0.25 -18.17
CA GLY A 227 -23.33 -0.13 -18.47
C GLY A 227 -23.44 -1.58 -18.97
N SER A 228 -24.13 -1.79 -20.09
CA SER A 228 -24.31 -3.11 -20.72
C SER A 228 -23.14 -3.56 -21.60
N MET A 229 -22.16 -2.69 -21.87
CA MET A 229 -21.02 -3.01 -22.75
C MET A 229 -19.79 -3.44 -21.95
N LYS A 230 -19.32 -4.66 -22.21
CA LYS A 230 -18.00 -5.15 -21.77
C LYS A 230 -16.96 -4.68 -22.79
N ILE A 231 -16.13 -3.72 -22.42
CA ILE A 231 -15.04 -3.24 -23.26
C ILE A 231 -13.77 -3.96 -22.80
N PRO A 232 -13.27 -4.97 -23.54
CA PRO A 232 -11.94 -5.53 -23.32
C PRO A 232 -10.92 -4.48 -23.75
N LEU A 233 -10.29 -3.81 -22.79
CA LEU A 233 -9.38 -2.68 -23.02
C LEU A 233 -7.96 -3.11 -23.43
N GLY A 234 -7.82 -4.20 -24.19
CA GLY A 234 -6.59 -4.41 -24.98
C GLY A 234 -6.34 -3.28 -26.01
N VAL A 235 -7.39 -2.50 -26.32
CA VAL A 235 -7.44 -1.52 -27.41
C VAL A 235 -7.20 -0.06 -26.95
N PHE A 236 -7.35 0.27 -25.66
CA PHE A 236 -7.19 1.65 -25.17
C PHE A 236 -5.90 1.78 -24.38
N GLY A 237 -4.80 1.97 -25.10
CA GLY A 237 -3.50 2.27 -24.51
C GLY A 237 -2.55 1.10 -24.39
N SER A 238 -2.60 0.13 -25.32
CA SER A 238 -1.43 -0.72 -25.50
C SER A 238 -0.26 0.21 -25.88
N PRO A 239 0.84 0.24 -25.09
CA PRO A 239 2.05 0.92 -25.53
C PRO A 239 2.51 0.35 -26.87
N MET A 240 2.16 -0.91 -27.16
CA MET A 240 2.39 -1.57 -28.43
C MET A 240 1.76 -0.87 -29.63
N GLU A 241 0.51 -0.39 -29.59
CA GLU A 241 -0.08 0.31 -30.75
C GLU A 241 0.69 1.61 -31.05
N MET A 242 1.08 2.34 -29.99
CA MET A 242 1.90 3.56 -30.11
C MET A 242 3.33 3.26 -30.59
N VAL A 243 3.93 2.17 -30.09
CA VAL A 243 5.25 1.69 -30.52
C VAL A 243 5.22 1.23 -31.98
N LEU A 244 4.16 0.51 -32.40
CA LEU A 244 3.96 0.01 -33.76
C LEU A 244 3.74 1.15 -34.76
N GLN A 245 2.96 2.17 -34.40
CA GLN A 245 2.73 3.34 -35.27
C GLN A 245 3.98 4.22 -35.44
N GLN A 246 4.94 4.18 -34.51
CA GLN A 246 6.20 4.92 -34.60
C GLN A 246 7.41 4.05 -35.02
N ALA A 247 7.20 2.77 -35.31
CA ALA A 247 8.26 1.85 -35.71
C ALA A 247 8.74 2.12 -37.15
N LYS A 248 9.79 2.95 -37.29
CA LYS A 248 10.74 2.86 -38.41
C LYS A 248 11.45 1.50 -38.35
N PRO A 249 11.96 0.94 -39.49
CA PRO A 249 12.51 -0.42 -39.51
C PRO A 249 13.64 -0.56 -38.47
N LEU A 250 13.38 -1.44 -37.50
CA LEU A 250 14.08 -1.63 -36.23
C LEU A 250 15.45 -2.35 -36.37
N ASN A 251 16.30 -1.92 -37.30
CA ASN A 251 17.58 -2.61 -37.58
C ASN A 251 18.76 -2.15 -36.70
N GLN A 252 18.58 -1.24 -35.74
CA GLN A 252 19.69 -0.62 -35.00
C GLN A 252 19.57 -0.61 -33.47
N LEU A 253 18.61 -1.35 -32.87
CA LEU A 253 18.39 -1.28 -31.42
C LEU A 253 18.97 -2.49 -30.68
N PRO A 254 19.73 -2.29 -29.59
CA PRO A 254 20.29 -3.38 -28.79
C PRO A 254 19.15 -4.14 -28.11
N LEU A 255 18.88 -5.33 -28.63
CA LEU A 255 17.76 -6.21 -28.30
C LEU A 255 18.04 -7.04 -27.03
N VAL A 256 18.53 -6.43 -25.96
CA VAL A 256 18.84 -7.14 -24.71
C VAL A 256 17.98 -6.60 -23.56
N GLY A 257 16.81 -7.23 -23.37
CA GLY A 257 15.92 -7.15 -22.20
C GLY A 257 14.99 -5.93 -22.14
N PRO A 258 13.72 -6.07 -22.59
CA PRO A 258 12.55 -5.96 -21.68
C PRO A 258 11.26 -6.65 -22.21
N LEU A 259 11.36 -7.60 -23.14
CA LEU A 259 10.18 -8.24 -23.78
C LEU A 259 9.45 -9.26 -22.89
N PHE A 260 9.96 -9.54 -21.68
CA PHE A 260 9.54 -10.68 -20.84
C PHE A 260 8.76 -10.32 -19.57
N THR A 261 8.47 -9.04 -19.31
CA THR A 261 7.67 -8.69 -18.14
C THR A 261 6.24 -9.23 -18.33
N PRO A 262 5.78 -10.17 -17.50
CA PRO A 262 4.52 -10.84 -17.75
C PRO A 262 3.34 -9.87 -17.57
N PRO A 263 2.27 -10.02 -18.37
CA PRO A 263 1.06 -9.24 -18.18
C PRO A 263 0.40 -9.62 -16.85
N VAL A 264 -0.32 -8.68 -16.25
CA VAL A 264 -1.00 -8.85 -14.96
C VAL A 264 -2.49 -8.54 -15.12
N ASN A 265 -3.33 -9.40 -14.56
CA ASN A 265 -4.77 -9.17 -14.54
C ASN A 265 -5.09 -7.96 -13.63
N VAL A 266 -5.95 -7.05 -14.08
CA VAL A 266 -6.40 -5.88 -13.33
C VAL A 266 -7.00 -6.23 -11.96
N GLU A 267 -7.70 -7.36 -11.83
CA GLU A 267 -8.22 -7.84 -10.55
C GLU A 267 -7.10 -8.21 -9.58
N SER A 268 -5.99 -8.78 -10.08
CA SER A 268 -4.83 -9.06 -9.22
C SER A 268 -4.18 -7.78 -8.72
N VAL A 269 -4.04 -6.77 -9.60
CA VAL A 269 -3.54 -5.46 -9.21
C VAL A 269 -4.46 -4.81 -8.16
N ALA A 270 -5.78 -4.87 -8.36
CA ALA A 270 -6.76 -4.33 -7.43
C ALA A 270 -6.72 -5.02 -6.06
N LYS A 271 -6.72 -6.36 -6.03
CA LYS A 271 -6.62 -7.17 -4.80
C LYS A 271 -5.40 -6.83 -3.98
N VAL A 272 -4.25 -6.72 -4.65
CA VAL A 272 -2.97 -6.39 -4.01
C VAL A 272 -2.94 -4.93 -3.56
N ALA A 273 -3.47 -4.00 -4.36
CA ALA A 273 -3.54 -2.58 -3.98
C ALA A 273 -4.40 -2.36 -2.74
N VAL A 274 -5.60 -2.96 -2.68
CA VAL A 274 -6.49 -2.86 -1.52
C VAL A 274 -5.86 -3.52 -0.31
N ARG A 275 -5.30 -4.73 -0.46
CA ARG A 275 -4.58 -5.39 0.63
C ARG A 275 -3.40 -4.54 1.14
N ALA A 276 -2.60 -3.98 0.23
CA ALA A 276 -1.48 -3.13 0.61
C ALA A 276 -1.93 -1.86 1.33
N ALA A 277 -3.14 -1.36 1.07
CA ALA A 277 -3.68 -0.17 1.71
C ALA A 277 -4.26 -0.43 3.10
N THR A 278 -4.74 -1.65 3.39
CA THR A 278 -5.47 -1.96 4.64
C THR A 278 -4.73 -2.93 5.56
N ASP A 279 -3.94 -3.86 5.03
CA ASP A 279 -3.23 -4.85 5.84
C ASP A 279 -1.98 -4.21 6.50
N PRO A 280 -1.95 -4.04 7.83
CA PRO A 280 -0.83 -3.41 8.53
C PRO A 280 0.45 -4.24 8.43
N VAL A 281 0.35 -5.55 8.16
CA VAL A 281 1.48 -6.47 8.00
C VAL A 281 2.07 -6.39 6.59
N PHE A 282 1.36 -5.78 5.63
CA PHE A 282 1.87 -5.65 4.27
C PHE A 282 3.10 -4.72 4.25
N PRO A 283 4.27 -5.20 3.77
CA PRO A 283 5.52 -4.45 3.88
C PRO A 283 5.52 -3.20 3.00
N PRO A 284 6.11 -2.08 3.47
CA PRO A 284 6.34 -0.91 2.63
C PRO A 284 7.42 -1.19 1.56
N GLY A 285 7.44 -0.36 0.52
CA GLY A 285 8.44 -0.42 -0.55
C GLY A 285 7.86 -0.80 -1.91
N ILE A 286 8.73 -1.30 -2.79
CA ILE A 286 8.40 -1.60 -4.19
C ILE A 286 7.98 -3.06 -4.32
N VAL A 287 6.82 -3.29 -4.91
CA VAL A 287 6.31 -4.60 -5.30
C VAL A 287 6.34 -4.69 -6.82
N ASP A 288 7.22 -5.55 -7.33
CA ASP A 288 7.34 -5.82 -8.75
C ASP A 288 6.22 -6.73 -9.26
N VAL A 289 6.26 -7.06 -10.55
CA VAL A 289 5.26 -7.89 -11.22
C VAL A 289 5.09 -9.25 -10.56
N HIS A 290 6.20 -9.89 -10.19
CA HIS A 290 6.17 -11.20 -9.54
C HIS A 290 5.63 -11.11 -8.11
N GLY A 291 5.94 -10.04 -7.40
CA GLY A 291 5.34 -9.72 -6.10
C GLY A 291 3.83 -9.57 -6.19
N ILE A 292 3.33 -8.84 -7.19
CA ILE A 292 1.89 -8.67 -7.41
C ILE A 292 1.21 -10.03 -7.65
N GLN A 293 1.78 -10.87 -8.50
CA GLN A 293 1.25 -12.22 -8.76
C GLN A 293 1.26 -13.10 -7.51
N ARG A 294 2.32 -13.02 -6.70
CA ARG A 294 2.43 -13.78 -5.45
C ARG A 294 1.40 -13.32 -4.41
N TYR A 295 1.26 -12.02 -4.21
CA TYR A 295 0.33 -11.46 -3.22
C TYR A 295 -1.13 -11.63 -3.63
N SER A 296 -1.44 -11.70 -4.93
CA SER A 296 -2.82 -11.91 -5.40
C SER A 296 -3.32 -13.33 -5.17
N GLN A 297 -2.43 -14.31 -5.07
CA GLN A 297 -2.76 -15.72 -4.79
C GLN A 297 -2.95 -16.02 -3.30
N GLN A 298 -2.42 -15.16 -2.43
CA GLN A 298 -2.59 -15.31 -0.99
C GLN A 298 -4.00 -14.88 -0.59
N LYS A 299 -4.78 -15.80 -0.01
CA LYS A 299 -6.09 -15.47 0.58
C LYS A 299 -5.90 -14.42 1.69
N SER A 300 -6.70 -13.36 1.67
CA SER A 300 -6.89 -12.51 2.84
C SER A 300 -7.40 -13.40 3.97
N ARG A 301 -6.68 -13.42 5.09
CA ARG A 301 -7.13 -14.12 6.30
C ARG A 301 -8.31 -13.41 6.92
#